data_AF-A0A7Y0PNN5-F1
#
_entry.id   AF-A0A7Y0PNN5-F1
#
_cell.length_a   1.000
_cell.length_b   1.000
_cell.length_c   1.000
_cell.angle_alpha   90.00
_cell.angle_beta   90.00
_cell.angle_gamma   90.00
#
_symmetry.space_group_name_H-M   'P 1'
#
loop_
_entity.id
_entity.type
_entity.pdbx_description
1 polymer ?
#
loop_
_entity_poly.entity_id
_entity_poly.type
_entity_poly.pdbx_seq_one_letter_code
_entity_poly.pdbx_strand_id
1 'polypeptide(L)' 'MDSLKKLNNDNLITAYISAIKYKLSNDFVLLLKKELIKRNISIH' A
#
# COMPACT_ATOMS: atom_id res chain seq x y z
N MET A 1 -14.98 -0.11 -2.50
CA MET A 1 -13.52 -0.06 -2.23
C MET A 1 -12.84 0.83 -3.28
N ASP A 2 -13.21 2.12 -3.34
CA ASP A 2 -12.63 3.10 -4.29
C ASP A 2 -11.63 4.07 -3.63
N SER A 3 -11.41 3.93 -2.32
CA SER A 3 -10.61 4.86 -1.53
C SER A 3 -9.11 4.78 -1.84
N LEU A 4 -8.58 3.61 -2.17
CA LEU A 4 -7.17 3.47 -2.54
C LEU A 4 -6.81 4.15 -3.86
N LYS A 5 -7.74 4.19 -4.83
CA LYS A 5 -7.51 4.85 -6.13
C LYS A 5 -7.24 6.35 -5.99
N LYS A 6 -7.77 6.97 -4.93
CA LYS A 6 -7.59 8.40 -4.64
C LYS A 6 -6.30 8.70 -3.86
N LEU A 7 -5.66 7.67 -3.31
CA LEU A 7 -4.41 7.81 -2.58
C LEU A 7 -3.30 8.11 -3.59
N ASN A 8 -2.51 9.17 -3.38
CA ASN A 8 -1.33 9.42 -4.20
C ASN A 8 -0.23 8.37 -3.92
N ASN A 9 0.80 8.32 -4.77
CA ASN A 9 1.83 7.29 -4.70
C ASN A 9 2.63 7.36 -3.39
N ASP A 10 2.99 8.55 -2.93
CA ASP A 10 3.75 8.74 -1.69
C ASP A 10 2.98 8.21 -0.47
N ASN A 11 1.70 8.58 -0.35
CA ASN A 11 0.84 8.11 0.73
C ASN A 11 0.63 6.59 0.66
N LEU A 12 0.58 5.99 -0.54
CA LEU A 12 0.47 4.54 -0.71
C LEU A 12 1.73 3.81 -0.23
N ILE A 13 2.90 4.35 -0.57
CA ILE A 13 4.20 3.83 -0.09
C ILE A 13 4.28 3.96 1.43
N THR A 14 3.99 5.14 1.99
CA THR A 14 4.00 5.39 3.44
C THR A 14 3.02 4.46 4.16
N ALA A 15 1.81 4.26 3.62
CA ALA A 15 0.83 3.35 4.20
C ALA A 15 1.34 1.91 4.20
N TYR A 16 1.97 1.44 3.13
CA TYR A 16 2.53 0.09 3.04
C TYR A 16 3.69 -0.13 4.03
N ILE A 17 4.64 0.80 4.08
CA ILE A 17 5.77 0.76 5.03
C ILE A 17 5.25 0.77 6.47
N SER A 18 4.30 1.65 6.77
CA SER A 18 3.68 1.74 8.10
C SER A 18 2.93 0.46 8.45
N ALA A 19 2.18 -0.12 7.51
CA ALA A 19 1.45 -1.35 7.73
C ALA A 19 2.37 -2.53 8.09
N ILE A 20 3.54 -2.62 7.42
CA ILE A 20 4.58 -3.59 7.77
C ILE A 20 5.17 -3.28 9.16
N LYS A 21 5.57 -2.03 9.40
CA LYS A 21 6.20 -1.59 10.66
C LYS A 21 5.32 -1.90 11.89
N TYR A 22 4.02 -1.63 11.78
CA TYR A 22 3.07 -1.83 12.86
C TYR A 22 2.46 -3.24 12.88
N LYS A 23 2.91 -4.16 12.01
CA LYS A 23 2.39 -5.53 11.91
C LYS A 23 0.86 -5.55 11.80
N LEU A 24 0.31 -4.67 10.95
CA LEU A 24 -1.12 -4.67 10.64
C LEU A 24 -1.52 -5.98 9.95
N SER A 25 -2.83 -6.20 9.80
CA SER A 25 -3.34 -7.45 9.25
C SER A 25 -2.72 -7.76 7.88
N ASN A 26 -2.40 -9.04 7.66
CA ASN A 26 -1.80 -9.50 6.41
C ASN A 26 -2.68 -9.16 5.20
N ASP A 27 -4.00 -9.22 5.35
CA ASP A 27 -4.95 -8.85 4.30
C ASP A 27 -4.82 -7.37 3.90
N PHE A 28 -4.63 -6.49 4.88
CA PHE A 28 -4.45 -5.07 4.62
C PHE A 28 -3.11 -4.80 3.92
N VAL A 29 -2.03 -5.43 4.39
CA VAL A 29 -0.70 -5.33 3.74
C VAL A 29 -0.75 -5.86 2.32
N LEU A 30 -1.43 -6.99 2.08
CA LEU A 30 -1.60 -7.59 0.76
C LEU A 30 -2.39 -6.67 -0.18
N LEU A 31 -3.43 -6.02 0.32
CA LEU A 31 -4.24 -5.07 -0.43
C LEU A 31 -3.43 -3.85 -0.88
N LEU A 32 -2.58 -3.30 0.00
CA LEU A 32 -1.65 -2.22 -0.35
C LEU A 32 -0.60 -2.68 -1.38
N LYS A 33 -0.02 -3.87 -1.17
CA LYS A 33 0.97 -4.45 -2.10
C LYS A 33 0.41 -4.64 -3.51
N LYS A 34 -0.83 -5.13 -3.63
CA LYS A 34 -1.51 -5.29 -4.92
C LYS A 34 -1.68 -3.96 -5.65
N GLU A 35 -2.04 -2.90 -4.93
CA GLU A 35 -2.21 -1.57 -5.51
C GLU A 35 -0.86 -0.95 -5.95
N LEU A 36 0.22 -1.17 -5.19
CA LEU A 36 1.58 -0.76 -5.56
C LEU A 36 2.05 -1.43 -6.87
N ILE A 37 1.87 -2.75 -6.96
CA ILE A 37 2.20 -3.53 -8.17
C ILE A 37 1.38 -3.03 -9.36
N LYS A 38 0.08 -2.81 -9.17
CA LYS A 38 -0.82 -2.30 -10.21
C LYS A 38 -0.38 -0.94 -10.79
N ARG A 39 0.30 -0.13 -9.98
CA ARG A 39 0.81 1.20 -10.36
C ARG A 39 2.26 1.20 -10.83
N ASN A 40 2.91 0.03 -10.92
CA ASN A 40 4.34 -0.11 -11.20
C ASN A 40 5.23 0.72 -10.26
N ILE A 41 4.85 0.83 -8.98
CA ILE A 41 5.64 1.52 -7.97
C ILE A 41 6.61 0.51 -7.36
N SER A 42 7.90 0.68 -7.64
CA SER A 42 8.96 -0.09 -6.98
C SER A 42 9.23 0.48 -5.59
N ILE A 43 9.21 -0.38 -4.58
CA ILE A 43 9.64 -0.05 -3.23
C ILE A 43 10.95 -0.81 -3.02
N HIS A 44 12.07 -0.09 -3.15
CA HIS A 44 13.41 -0.60 -2.87
C HIS A 44 13.75 -0.43 -1.39
#